data_AF-A0A194PQV7-F1
#
_entry.id   AF-A0A194PQV7-F1
#
_cell.length_a   1.000
_cell.length_b   1.000
_cell.length_c   1.000
_cell.angle_alpha   90.00
_cell.angle_beta   90.00
_cell.angle_gamma   90.00
#
_symmetry.space_group_name_H-M   'P 1'
#
loop_
_entity.id
_entity.type
_entity.pdbx_description
1 polymer ?
#
loop_
_entity_poly.entity_id
_entity_poly.type
_entity_poly.pdbx_seq_one_letter_code
_entity_poly.pdbx_strand_id
1 'polypeptide(L)'
;MNQFETERRLCWSYGLLAVLLTISVVCVAIPYNHWRTTLDVCPGGYFENTNCGCIFYGISTFQNFNGGHNSYCLYAVFAPLPILVYAIVMASFHMYRVCINNVGQYEGEKSTTVEEM
;
A
#
# COMPACT_ATOMS: atom_id res chain seq x y z
N MET A 1 -4.45 -27.98 6.76
CA MET A 1 -5.01 -26.64 7.02
C MET A 1 -6.42 -26.65 6.45
N ASN A 2 -7.43 -26.38 7.27
CA ASN A 2 -8.83 -26.42 6.81
C ASN A 2 -9.20 -25.13 6.05
N GLN A 3 -10.34 -25.14 5.37
CA GLN A 3 -10.82 -24.00 4.59
C GLN A 3 -10.94 -22.73 5.44
N PHE A 4 -11.54 -22.84 6.62
CA PHE A 4 -11.73 -21.71 7.52
C PHE A 4 -10.41 -21.05 7.96
N GLU A 5 -9.41 -21.84 8.32
CA GLU A 5 -8.10 -21.35 8.72
C GLU A 5 -7.39 -20.64 7.56
N THR A 6 -7.55 -21.16 6.34
CA THR A 6 -7.04 -20.54 5.11
C THR A 6 -7.67 -19.17 4.87
N GLU A 7 -8.99 -19.09 4.91
CA GLU A 7 -9.74 -17.84 4.75
C GLU A 7 -9.37 -16.81 5.82
N ARG A 8 -9.19 -17.26 7.07
CA ARG A 8 -8.76 -16.39 8.18
C ARG A 8 -7.36 -15.83 7.96
N ARG A 9 -6.41 -16.65 7.49
CA ARG A 9 -5.04 -16.20 7.17
C ARG A 9 -5.05 -15.20 6.01
N LEU A 10 -5.84 -15.46 4.96
CA LEU A 10 -6.00 -14.55 3.82
C LEU A 10 -6.62 -13.21 4.24
N CYS A 11 -7.65 -13.23 5.09
CA CYS A 11 -8.24 -12.02 5.65
C CYS A 11 -7.19 -11.16 6.36
N TRP A 12 -6.38 -11.76 7.23
CA TRP A 12 -5.31 -11.04 7.95
C TRP A 12 -4.19 -10.56 7.03
N SER A 13 -3.75 -11.37 6.07
CA SER A 13 -2.65 -10.99 5.17
C SER A 13 -3.05 -9.83 4.25
N TYR A 14 -4.24 -9.87 3.64
CA TYR A 14 -4.73 -8.77 2.80
C TYR A 14 -5.04 -7.52 3.64
N GLY A 15 -5.58 -7.69 4.85
CA GLY A 15 -5.81 -6.57 5.77
C GLY A 15 -4.51 -5.88 6.18
N LEU A 16 -3.49 -6.65 6.57
CA LEU A 16 -2.18 -6.12 6.91
C LEU A 16 -1.51 -5.44 5.71
N LEU A 17 -1.60 -6.05 4.53
CA LEU A 17 -1.09 -5.48 3.28
C LEU A 17 -1.74 -4.12 3.00
N ALA A 18 -3.06 -4.00 3.12
CA ALA A 18 -3.78 -2.75 2.93
C ALA A 18 -3.32 -1.67 3.92
N VAL A 19 -3.15 -2.01 5.20
CA VAL A 19 -2.66 -1.08 6.23
C VAL A 19 -1.24 -0.62 5.92
N LEU A 20 -0.32 -1.54 5.63
CA LEU A 20 1.08 -1.21 5.34
C LEU A 20 1.22 -0.35 4.07
N LEU A 21 0.47 -0.67 3.01
CA LEU A 21 0.44 0.15 1.79
C LEU A 21 -0.11 1.55 2.07
N THR A 22 -1.17 1.66 2.87
CA THR A 22 -1.73 2.96 3.26
C THR A 22 -0.70 3.78 4.03
N ILE A 23 -0.05 3.19 5.03
CA ILE A 23 1.01 3.86 5.82
C ILE A 23 2.14 4.31 4.88
N SER A 24 2.60 3.44 3.98
CA SER A 24 3.65 3.76 3.02
C SER A 24 3.26 4.95 2.13
N VAL A 25 2.08 4.95 1.53
CA VAL A 25 1.60 6.04 0.67
C VAL A 25 1.48 7.34 1.46
N VAL A 26 0.90 7.31 2.67
CA VAL A 26 0.71 8.50 3.51
C VAL A 26 2.05 9.10 3.94
N CYS A 27 3.01 8.25 4.35
CA CYS A 27 4.34 8.69 4.76
C CYS A 27 5.17 9.30 3.62
N VAL A 28 4.83 9.05 2.35
CA VAL A 28 5.46 9.71 1.21
C VAL A 28 4.65 10.92 0.75
N ALA A 29 3.33 10.78 0.65
CA ALA A 29 2.44 11.80 0.11
C ALA A 29 2.42 13.08 0.96
N ILE A 30 2.43 12.95 2.29
CA ILE A 30 2.41 14.11 3.18
C ILE A 30 3.73 14.91 3.06
N PRO A 31 4.93 14.32 3.26
CA PRO A 31 6.17 15.07 3.10
C PRO A 31 6.37 15.61 1.69
N TYR A 32 6.00 14.83 0.67
CA TYR A 32 6.08 15.29 -0.72
C TYR A 32 5.24 16.55 -0.94
N ASN A 33 3.96 16.55 -0.55
CA ASN A 33 3.12 17.73 -0.74
C ASN A 33 3.54 18.92 0.13
N HIS A 34 4.06 18.67 1.32
CA HIS A 34 4.53 19.74 2.20
C HIS A 34 5.80 20.42 1.68
N TRP A 35 6.77 19.64 1.19
CA TRP A 35 8.09 20.16 0.85
C TRP A 35 8.31 20.43 -0.65
N ARG A 36 7.42 19.98 -1.54
CA ARG A 36 7.66 20.04 -3.00
C ARG A 36 8.06 21.40 -3.53
N THR A 37 7.46 22.48 -3.05
CA THR A 37 7.78 23.84 -3.52
C THR A 37 9.12 24.32 -2.97
N THR A 38 9.45 23.97 -1.73
CA THR A 38 10.73 24.33 -1.11
C THR A 38 11.90 23.58 -1.74
N LEU A 39 11.68 22.34 -2.17
CA LEU A 39 12.70 21.48 -2.77
C LEU A 39 12.92 21.73 -4.28
N ASP A 40 11.97 22.36 -4.95
CA ASP A 40 12.00 22.63 -6.39
C ASP A 40 12.81 23.89 -6.72
N VAL A 41 14.10 23.84 -6.39
CA VAL A 41 15.09 24.92 -6.60
C VAL A 41 16.13 24.54 -7.65
N CYS A 42 15.81 23.56 -8.51
CA CYS A 42 16.70 23.15 -9.58
C CYS A 42 16.87 24.25 -10.63
N PRO A 43 18.10 24.46 -11.14
CA PRO A 43 18.31 25.38 -12.25
C PRO A 43 17.64 24.82 -13.51
N GLY A 44 16.49 25.37 -13.87
CA GLY A 44 15.77 25.04 -15.10
C GLY A 44 16.09 26.05 -16.21
N GLY A 45 16.61 25.59 -17.34
CA GLY A 45 16.59 26.37 -18.57
C GLY A 45 15.18 26.40 -19.18
N TYR A 46 14.88 27.36 -20.05
CA TYR A 46 13.58 27.47 -20.76
C TYR A 46 13.11 26.19 -21.48
N PHE A 47 14.01 25.23 -21.70
CA PHE A 47 13.76 23.95 -22.38
C PHE A 47 13.82 22.72 -21.46
N GLU A 48 14.21 22.86 -20.20
CA GLU A 48 14.32 21.74 -19.24
C GLU A 48 13.22 21.85 -18.18
N ASN A 49 12.26 20.93 -18.24
CA ASN A 49 11.21 20.78 -17.24
C ASN A 49 11.73 19.96 -16.04
N THR A 50 12.82 20.40 -15.43
CA THR A 50 13.47 19.74 -14.29
C THR A 50 12.72 20.05 -13.00
N ASN A 51 11.65 19.28 -12.73
CA ASN A 51 10.91 19.39 -11.48
C ASN A 51 11.59 18.57 -10.38
N CYS A 52 12.15 19.24 -9.38
CA CYS A 52 12.96 18.66 -8.32
C CYS A 52 12.26 18.66 -6.95
N GLY A 53 10.93 18.66 -6.93
CA GLY A 53 10.16 18.72 -5.68
C GLY A 53 10.12 17.42 -4.86
N CYS A 54 10.75 16.33 -5.29
CA CYS A 54 10.66 15.06 -4.55
C CYS A 54 11.69 14.99 -3.42
N ILE A 55 11.26 14.59 -2.22
CA ILE A 55 12.18 14.40 -1.08
C ILE A 55 13.19 13.26 -1.29
N PHE A 56 12.85 12.28 -2.14
CA PHE A 56 13.75 11.20 -2.48
C PHE A 56 14.82 11.63 -3.47
N TYR A 57 16.02 11.06 -3.29
CA TYR A 57 17.19 11.32 -4.13
C TYR A 57 17.57 12.81 -4.21
N GLY A 58 17.29 13.57 -3.14
CA GLY A 58 17.69 14.96 -3.02
C GLY A 58 19.22 15.12 -2.99
N ILE A 59 19.67 16.26 -3.50
CA ILE A 59 21.09 16.61 -3.60
C ILE A 59 21.34 17.83 -2.72
N SER A 60 22.28 17.69 -1.79
CA SER A 60 22.75 18.79 -0.96
C SER A 60 23.98 19.43 -1.59
N THR A 61 23.95 20.75 -1.75
CA THR A 61 25.07 21.58 -2.21
C THR A 61 25.48 22.57 -1.12
N PHE A 62 26.60 23.27 -1.30
CA PHE A 62 27.05 24.28 -0.32
C PHE A 62 26.09 25.45 -0.13
N GLN A 63 25.20 25.70 -1.09
CA GLN A 63 24.32 26.88 -1.09
C GLN A 63 22.84 26.52 -0.99
N ASN A 64 22.44 25.34 -1.48
CA ASN A 64 21.04 24.93 -1.57
C ASN A 64 20.87 23.42 -1.35
N PHE A 65 19.66 23.04 -0.93
CA PHE A 65 19.21 21.65 -0.91
C PHE A 65 18.08 21.48 -1.92
N ASN A 66 18.33 20.65 -2.94
CA ASN A 66 17.37 20.38 -4.01
C ASN A 66 16.80 18.98 -3.81
N GLY A 67 15.50 18.81 -4.07
CA GLY A 67 14.92 17.47 -4.11
C GLY A 67 15.28 16.72 -5.39
N GLY A 68 14.90 15.45 -5.46
CA GLY A 68 14.99 14.65 -6.67
C GLY A 68 13.81 14.85 -7.61
N HIS A 69 13.83 14.15 -8.74
CA HIS A 69 12.81 14.27 -9.77
C HIS A 69 11.41 13.90 -9.27
N ASN A 70 10.40 14.72 -9.58
CA ASN A 70 9.02 14.52 -9.10
C ASN A 70 8.44 13.14 -9.43
N SER A 71 8.86 12.53 -10.54
CA SER A 71 8.40 11.19 -10.95
C SER A 71 8.65 10.12 -9.88
N TYR A 72 9.71 10.23 -9.07
CA TYR A 72 9.99 9.26 -8.02
C TYR A 72 8.92 9.27 -6.92
N CYS A 73 8.56 10.47 -6.43
CA CYS A 73 7.53 10.61 -5.41
C CYS A 73 6.14 10.29 -5.97
N LEU A 74 5.85 10.69 -7.21
CA LEU A 74 4.59 10.32 -7.87
C LEU A 74 4.48 8.81 -8.03
N TYR A 75 5.53 8.12 -8.46
CA TYR A 75 5.55 6.67 -8.55
C TYR A 75 5.33 6.03 -7.18
N ALA A 76 6.06 6.46 -6.15
CA ALA A 76 5.94 5.92 -4.79
C ALA A 76 4.53 6.13 -4.17
N VAL A 77 3.81 7.19 -4.56
CA VAL A 77 2.44 7.47 -4.10
C VAL A 77 1.39 6.72 -4.92
N PHE A 78 1.50 6.73 -6.24
CA PHE A 78 0.44 6.25 -7.14
C PHE A 78 0.57 4.77 -7.52
N ALA A 79 1.78 4.24 -7.66
CA ALA A 79 1.98 2.84 -8.04
C ALA A 79 1.38 1.84 -7.03
N PRO A 80 1.39 2.09 -5.70
CA PRO A 80 0.75 1.19 -4.74
C PRO A 80 -0.78 1.21 -4.75
N LEU A 81 -1.44 2.25 -5.30
CA LEU A 81 -2.89 2.42 -5.16
C LEU A 81 -3.73 1.29 -5.77
N PRO A 82 -3.43 0.76 -6.98
CA PRO A 82 -4.17 -0.38 -7.52
C PRO A 82 -4.06 -1.63 -6.63
N ILE A 83 -2.88 -1.86 -6.04
CA ILE A 83 -2.63 -2.99 -5.13
C ILE A 83 -3.38 -2.78 -3.81
N LEU A 84 -3.42 -1.55 -3.30
CA LEU A 84 -4.18 -1.18 -2.11
C LEU A 84 -5.68 -1.44 -2.32
N VAL A 85 -6.25 -1.02 -3.45
CA VAL A 85 -7.66 -1.29 -3.78
C VAL A 85 -7.92 -2.79 -3.84
N TYR A 86 -7.06 -3.55 -4.52
CA TYR A 86 -7.19 -5.01 -4.58
C TYR A 86 -7.11 -5.64 -3.19
N ALA A 87 -6.15 -5.23 -2.35
CA ALA A 87 -6.00 -5.74 -1.00
C ALA A 87 -7.23 -5.46 -0.13
N ILE A 88 -7.84 -4.27 -0.24
CA ILE A 88 -9.08 -3.93 0.47
C ILE A 88 -10.22 -4.85 0.02
N VAL A 89 -10.43 -5.00 -1.29
CA VAL A 89 -11.49 -5.88 -1.84
C VAL A 89 -11.32 -7.32 -1.35
N MET A 90 -10.10 -7.85 -1.42
CA MET A 90 -9.80 -9.22 -0.98
C MET A 90 -9.95 -9.37 0.54
N ALA A 91 -9.50 -8.38 1.32
CA ALA A 91 -9.70 -8.39 2.77
C ALA A 91 -11.20 -8.41 3.12
N SER A 92 -12.02 -7.57 2.48
CA SER A 92 -13.48 -7.55 2.68
C SER A 92 -14.14 -8.87 2.27
N PHE A 93 -13.72 -9.45 1.14
CA PHE A 93 -14.24 -10.74 0.66
C PHE A 93 -13.96 -11.87 1.66
N HIS A 94 -12.72 -12.01 2.11
CA HIS A 94 -12.35 -13.04 3.07
C HIS A 94 -12.95 -12.76 4.46
N MET A 95 -13.04 -11.51 4.89
CA MET A 95 -13.71 -11.12 6.12
C MET A 95 -15.19 -11.53 6.12
N TYR A 96 -15.91 -11.31 5.00
CA TYR A 96 -17.29 -11.76 4.87
C TYR A 96 -17.43 -13.28 5.05
N ARG A 97 -16.51 -14.07 4.46
CA ARG A 97 -16.55 -15.54 4.57
C ARG A 97 -16.17 -16.06 5.96
N VAL A 98 -15.37 -15.31 6.70
CA VAL A 98 -14.90 -15.68 8.05
C VAL A 98 -15.82 -15.18 9.16
N CYS A 99 -16.48 -14.03 8.99
CA CYS A 99 -17.25 -13.39 10.06
C CYS A 99 -18.78 -13.45 9.86
N ILE A 100 -19.26 -13.61 8.62
CA ILE A 100 -20.69 -13.57 8.29
C ILE A 100 -21.16 -14.93 7.78
N ASN A 101 -20.52 -15.46 6.72
CA ASN A 101 -21.02 -16.65 6.03
C ASN A 101 -20.56 -17.98 6.68
N ASN A 102 -19.45 -17.97 7.43
CA ASN A 102 -18.87 -19.11 8.19
C ASN A 102 -18.82 -20.48 7.47
N VAL A 103 -18.94 -20.53 6.13
CA VAL A 103 -19.09 -21.78 5.35
C VAL A 103 -17.99 -22.80 5.67
N GLY A 104 -16.76 -22.34 5.81
CA GLY A 104 -15.63 -23.21 6.13
C GLY A 104 -15.65 -23.83 7.54
N GLN A 105 -16.39 -23.26 8.50
CA GLN A 105 -16.56 -23.88 9.83
C GLN A 105 -17.55 -25.04 9.76
N TYR A 106 -18.70 -24.83 9.11
CA TYR A 106 -19.75 -25.84 9.00
C TYR A 106 -19.30 -27.08 8.21
N GLU A 107 -18.56 -26.89 7.11
CA GLU A 107 -18.02 -27.99 6.33
C GLU A 107 -16.94 -28.77 7.08
N GLY A 108 -16.12 -28.07 7.89
CA GLY A 108 -15.12 -28.71 8.74
C GLY A 108 -15.75 -29.57 9.82
N GLU A 109 -16.73 -29.02 10.54
CA GLU A 109 -17.45 -29.73 11.61
C GLU A 109 -18.14 -31.00 11.09
N LYS A 110 -18.84 -30.89 9.95
CA LYS A 110 -19.49 -32.02 9.28
C LYS A 110 -18.50 -33.13 8.91
N SER A 111 -17.31 -32.78 8.39
CA SER A 111 -16.29 -33.78 8.04
C SER A 111 -15.81 -34.56 9.26
N THR A 112 -15.50 -33.88 10.35
CA THR A 112 -15.09 -34.53 11.61
C THR A 112 -16.15 -35.46 12.17
N THR A 113 -17.43 -35.05 12.14
CA THR A 113 -18.52 -35.93 12.63
C THR A 113 -18.69 -37.20 11.81
N VAL A 114 -18.31 -37.21 10.52
CA VAL A 114 -18.39 -38.40 9.65
C VAL A 114 -17.21 -39.33 9.87
N GLU A 115 -16.02 -38.81 10.19
CA GLU A 115 -14.86 -39.64 10.52
C GLU A 115 -14.97 -40.33 11.89
N GLU A 116 -15.78 -39.78 12.81
CA GLU A 116 -16.00 -40.32 14.16
C GLU A 116 -17.12 -41.36 14.26
N MET A 117 -17.84 -41.67 13.17
CA MET A 117 -18.91 -42.70 13.09
C MET A 117 -18.41 -43.97 12.41
#